data_AF-A0A6N3JX52-F1
#
_entry.id   AF-A0A6N3JX52-F1
#
_cell.length_a   1.000
_cell.length_b   1.000
_cell.length_c   1.000
_cell.angle_alpha   90.00
_cell.angle_beta   90.00
_cell.angle_gamma   90.00
#
_symmetry.space_group_name_H-M   'P 1'
#
loop_
_entity.id
_entity.type
_entity.pdbx_description
1 polymer ?
#
loop_
_entity_poly.entity_id
_entity_poly.type
_entity_poly.pdbx_seq_one_letter_code
_entity_poly.pdbx_strand_id
1 'polypeptide(L)'
;MGRAIRLARRAVAYEWGMWRSLTRWILRRPYPVAPGAGTYAYVGGVQPILLAFIALSTIEIPILDVILRHTVDQPTVRHAAIALGVWGVLWMIGLLAALRIHPHVVDDAGLRVRNGTSVDVTIPWSAVARVAVRRRSLPSSRAVQYDADDPAVLNLGVGSQTAVDVVLREPLSVRLPKGPSEPVREIRLYADDPTALAEHARRHLPAAEQAARRPER
;
A
#
# COMPACT_ATOMS: atom_id res chain seq x y z
N MET A 1 3.91 -28.06 -10.50
CA MET A 1 2.92 -27.30 -11.32
C MET A 1 2.01 -26.34 -10.55
N GLY A 2 1.39 -26.71 -9.43
CA GLY A 2 0.39 -25.84 -8.75
C GLY A 2 0.90 -24.49 -8.23
N ARG A 3 2.18 -24.36 -7.85
CA ARG A 3 2.76 -23.07 -7.42
C ARG A 3 2.96 -22.10 -8.59
N ALA A 4 3.47 -22.57 -9.74
CA ALA A 4 3.68 -21.74 -10.92
C ALA A 4 2.36 -21.17 -11.48
N ILE A 5 1.32 -21.99 -11.54
CA ILE A 5 -0.03 -21.55 -11.99
C ILE A 5 -0.63 -20.52 -11.03
N ARG A 6 -0.45 -20.69 -9.71
CA ARG A 6 -0.89 -19.68 -8.71
C ARG A 6 -0.11 -18.38 -8.80
N LEU A 7 1.19 -18.44 -9.08
CA LEU A 7 2.03 -17.25 -9.27
C LEU A 7 1.65 -16.52 -10.56
N ALA A 8 1.46 -17.24 -11.67
CA ALA A 8 1.02 -16.68 -12.95
C ALA A 8 -0.37 -16.03 -12.84
N ARG A 9 -1.34 -16.71 -12.21
CA ARG A 9 -2.68 -16.12 -11.96
C ARG A 9 -2.61 -14.87 -11.07
N ARG A 10 -1.72 -14.84 -10.08
CA ARG A 10 -1.49 -13.64 -9.26
C ARG A 10 -0.85 -12.51 -10.06
N ALA A 11 0.13 -12.81 -10.92
CA ALA A 11 0.76 -11.83 -11.79
C ALA A 11 -0.27 -11.22 -12.76
N VAL A 12 -1.07 -12.05 -13.43
CA VAL A 12 -2.14 -11.60 -14.32
C VAL A 12 -3.22 -10.81 -13.59
N ALA A 13 -3.66 -11.25 -12.40
CA ALA A 13 -4.64 -10.51 -11.60
C ALA A 13 -4.07 -9.16 -11.12
N TYR A 14 -2.78 -9.12 -10.81
CA TYR A 14 -2.08 -7.91 -10.43
C TYR A 14 -1.97 -6.93 -11.61
N GLU A 15 -1.56 -7.41 -12.79
CA GLU A 15 -1.54 -6.63 -14.03
C GLU A 15 -2.94 -6.13 -14.39
N TRP A 16 -3.97 -6.97 -14.32
CA TRP A 16 -5.34 -6.55 -14.60
C TRP A 16 -5.85 -5.50 -13.60
N GLY A 17 -5.55 -5.69 -12.31
CA GLY A 17 -5.82 -4.70 -11.28
C GLY A 17 -5.09 -3.38 -11.53
N MET A 18 -3.88 -3.45 -12.10
CA MET A 18 -3.07 -2.31 -12.52
C MET A 18 -3.75 -1.52 -13.63
N TRP A 19 -4.10 -2.19 -14.74
CA TRP A 19 -4.76 -1.56 -15.88
C TRP A 19 -6.14 -1.00 -15.51
N ARG A 20 -6.88 -1.67 -14.61
CA ARG A 20 -8.14 -1.14 -14.07
C ARG A 20 -7.95 0.10 -13.20
N SER A 21 -6.87 0.13 -12.42
CA SER A 21 -6.53 1.29 -11.58
C SER A 21 -6.08 2.47 -12.43
N LEU A 22 -5.26 2.21 -13.45
CA LEU A 22 -4.82 3.19 -14.44
C LEU A 22 -6.00 3.80 -15.18
N THR A 23 -6.89 2.97 -15.72
CA THR A 23 -8.10 3.44 -16.44
C THR A 23 -9.00 4.26 -15.52
N ARG A 24 -9.25 3.84 -14.27
CA ARG A 24 -10.02 4.66 -13.33
C ARG A 24 -9.35 5.97 -12.95
N TRP A 25 -8.03 5.98 -12.81
CA TRP A 25 -7.27 7.20 -12.51
C TRP A 25 -7.31 8.18 -13.68
N ILE A 26 -7.11 7.69 -14.91
CA ILE A 26 -7.27 8.48 -16.14
C ILE A 26 -8.70 9.02 -16.27
N LEU A 27 -9.72 8.18 -15.99
CA LEU A 27 -11.13 8.56 -16.00
C LEU A 27 -11.56 9.37 -14.77
N ARG A 28 -10.63 9.70 -13.86
CA ARG A 28 -10.87 10.45 -12.62
C ARG A 28 -12.04 9.90 -11.78
N ARG A 29 -12.17 8.58 -11.71
CA ARG A 29 -13.21 7.88 -10.93
C ARG A 29 -12.65 7.35 -9.60
N PRO A 30 -12.65 8.15 -8.52
CA PRO A 30 -12.24 7.67 -7.20
C PRO A 30 -13.17 6.55 -6.73
N TYR A 31 -12.66 5.65 -5.89
CA TYR A 31 -13.53 4.67 -5.25
C TYR A 31 -14.50 5.38 -4.30
N PRO A 32 -15.78 5.00 -4.31
CA PRO A 32 -16.76 5.60 -3.41
C PRO A 32 -16.35 5.32 -1.96
N VAL A 33 -16.24 6.39 -1.19
CA VAL A 33 -16.09 6.36 0.27
C VAL A 33 -17.44 6.73 0.88
N ALA A 34 -17.72 6.22 2.09
CA ALA A 34 -18.94 6.57 2.79
C ALA A 34 -18.97 8.11 3.05
N PRO A 35 -20.15 8.75 3.03
CA PRO A 35 -20.27 10.15 3.42
C PRO A 35 -19.68 10.38 4.82
N GLY A 36 -18.80 11.37 4.96
CA GLY A 36 -18.12 11.68 6.23
C GLY A 36 -16.83 10.88 6.52
N ALA A 37 -16.48 9.89 5.68
CA ALA A 37 -15.27 9.10 5.87
C ALA A 37 -13.99 9.93 5.60
N GLY A 38 -13.02 9.85 6.51
CA GLY A 38 -11.69 10.45 6.33
C GLY A 38 -10.78 9.55 5.51
N THR A 39 -10.14 10.09 4.48
CA THR A 39 -9.16 9.36 3.66
C THR A 39 -7.73 9.78 3.96
N TYR A 40 -6.84 8.80 4.12
CA TYR A 40 -5.43 9.04 4.43
C TYR A 40 -4.54 8.32 3.41
N ALA A 41 -3.68 9.08 2.74
CA ALA A 41 -2.67 8.53 1.85
C ALA A 41 -1.54 7.84 2.63
N TYR A 42 -0.83 6.94 1.98
CA TYR A 42 0.31 6.20 2.54
C TYR A 42 1.46 6.04 1.55
N VAL A 43 1.38 6.70 0.40
CA VAL A 43 2.31 6.49 -0.71
C VAL A 43 3.47 7.48 -0.67
N GLY A 44 3.46 8.47 0.21
CA GLY A 44 4.40 9.58 0.27
C GLY A 44 5.88 9.15 0.32
N GLY A 45 6.20 8.09 1.07
CA GLY A 45 7.57 7.57 1.14
C GLY A 45 8.08 6.92 -0.15
N VAL A 46 7.21 6.31 -0.97
CA VAL A 46 7.59 5.59 -2.20
C VAL A 46 7.27 6.36 -3.48
N GLN A 47 6.37 7.34 -3.41
CA GLN A 47 5.95 8.17 -4.53
C GLN A 47 7.11 8.87 -5.24
N PRO A 48 8.03 9.59 -4.57
CA PRO A 48 9.11 10.28 -5.27
C PRO A 48 10.04 9.30 -5.99
N ILE A 49 10.27 8.12 -5.39
CA ILE A 49 11.08 7.05 -6.00
C ILE A 49 10.41 6.56 -7.28
N LEU A 50 9.11 6.21 -7.21
CA LEU A 50 8.35 5.78 -8.39
C LEU A 50 8.33 6.84 -9.48
N LEU A 51 8.15 8.12 -9.13
CA LEU A 51 8.20 9.22 -10.09
C LEU A 51 9.57 9.37 -10.74
N ALA A 52 10.65 9.22 -9.98
CA ALA A 52 12.01 9.25 -10.51
C ALA A 52 12.25 8.09 -11.50
N PHE A 53 11.84 6.87 -11.17
CA PHE A 53 11.92 5.72 -12.09
C PHE A 53 11.09 5.93 -13.36
N ILE A 54 9.86 6.44 -13.24
CA ILE A 54 9.01 6.74 -14.39
C ILE A 54 9.68 7.78 -15.30
N ALA A 55 10.18 8.88 -14.73
CA ALA A 55 10.86 9.92 -15.49
C ALA A 55 12.13 9.40 -16.17
N LEU A 56 12.97 8.68 -15.43
CA LEU A 56 14.21 8.10 -15.95
C LEU A 56 13.93 7.10 -17.08
N SER A 57 13.02 6.15 -16.88
CA SER A 57 12.66 5.18 -17.93
C SER A 57 12.03 5.86 -19.15
N THR A 58 11.27 6.95 -18.97
CA THR A 58 10.72 7.72 -20.10
C THR A 58 11.83 8.38 -20.92
N ILE A 59 12.89 8.88 -20.28
CA ILE A 59 14.07 9.46 -20.93
C ILE A 59 14.96 8.37 -21.56
N GLU A 60 15.04 7.20 -20.94
CA GLU A 60 15.86 6.08 -21.41
C GLU A 60 15.33 5.50 -22.73
N ILE A 61 14.01 5.46 -22.94
CA ILE A 61 13.39 4.94 -24.17
C ILE A 61 13.94 5.59 -25.45
N PRO A 62 13.93 6.93 -25.64
CA PRO A 62 14.48 7.55 -26.85
C PRO A 62 16.01 7.38 -26.95
N ILE A 63 16.74 7.33 -25.84
CA ILE A 63 18.18 7.06 -25.83
C ILE A 63 18.45 5.64 -26.37
N LEU A 64 17.71 4.64 -25.85
CA LEU A 64 17.78 3.26 -26.33
C LEU A 64 17.38 3.16 -27.80
N ASP A 65 16.38 3.90 -28.26
CA ASP A 65 16.01 3.92 -29.68
C ASP A 65 17.17 4.41 -30.56
N VAL A 66 17.83 5.50 -30.17
CA VAL A 66 19.00 6.03 -30.88
C VAL A 66 20.15 5.03 -30.88
N ILE A 67 20.48 4.43 -29.73
CA ILE A 67 21.57 3.45 -29.63
C ILE A 67 21.27 2.24 -30.52
N LEU A 68 20.08 1.65 -30.39
CA LEU A 68 19.69 0.44 -31.13
C LEU A 68 19.63 0.68 -32.64
N ARG A 69 19.29 1.90 -33.09
CA ARG A 69 19.38 2.26 -34.52
C ARG A 69 20.81 2.20 -35.07
N HIS A 70 21.82 2.45 -34.25
CA HIS A 70 23.22 2.47 -34.68
C HIS A 70 23.95 1.14 -34.43
N THR A 71 23.44 0.29 -33.53
CA THR A 71 24.12 -0.95 -33.15
C THR A 71 23.43 -2.23 -33.62
N VAL A 72 22.12 -2.19 -33.91
CA VAL A 72 21.32 -3.37 -34.24
C VAL A 72 20.61 -3.18 -35.58
N ASP A 73 21.00 -3.98 -36.57
CA ASP A 73 20.42 -3.94 -37.92
C ASP A 73 19.02 -4.56 -38.01
N GLN A 74 18.56 -5.27 -36.97
CA GLN A 74 17.25 -5.92 -36.94
C GLN A 74 16.15 -4.99 -36.41
N PRO A 75 15.20 -4.52 -37.25
CA PRO A 75 14.13 -3.61 -36.82
C PRO A 75 13.21 -4.24 -35.77
N THR A 76 13.01 -5.56 -35.83
CA THR A 76 12.16 -6.30 -34.89
C THR A 76 12.66 -6.21 -33.46
N VAL A 77 13.98 -6.38 -33.25
CA VAL A 77 14.60 -6.31 -31.92
C VAL A 77 14.45 -4.89 -31.35
N ARG A 78 14.67 -3.88 -32.19
CA ARG A 78 14.47 -2.48 -31.80
C ARG A 78 13.03 -2.22 -31.36
N HIS A 79 12.04 -2.56 -32.19
CA HIS A 79 10.64 -2.33 -31.87
C HIS A 79 10.21 -3.09 -30.60
N ALA A 80 10.69 -4.33 -30.41
CA ALA A 80 10.41 -5.10 -29.20
C ALA A 80 10.98 -4.43 -27.94
N ALA A 81 12.21 -3.94 -27.98
CA ALA A 81 12.84 -3.23 -26.87
C ALA A 81 12.09 -1.95 -26.50
N ILE A 82 11.72 -1.14 -27.49
CA ILE A 82 10.93 0.08 -27.27
C ILE A 82 9.55 -0.24 -26.73
N ALA A 83 8.86 -1.24 -27.28
CA ALA A 83 7.56 -1.68 -26.80
C ALA A 83 7.63 -2.14 -25.33
N LEU A 84 8.68 -2.86 -24.95
CA LEU A 84 8.90 -3.32 -23.57
C LEU A 84 9.17 -2.13 -22.62
N GLY A 85 9.97 -1.14 -23.05
CA GLY A 85 10.21 0.08 -22.28
C GLY A 85 8.92 0.87 -22.04
N VAL A 86 8.15 1.12 -23.10
CA VAL A 86 6.84 1.80 -23.00
C VAL A 86 5.88 1.02 -22.09
N TRP A 87 5.80 -0.30 -22.26
CA TRP A 87 5.00 -1.17 -21.40
C TRP A 87 5.40 -1.03 -19.92
N GLY A 88 6.70 -1.06 -19.63
CA GLY A 88 7.24 -0.89 -18.26
C GLY A 88 6.85 0.45 -17.64
N VAL A 89 6.93 1.55 -18.40
CA VAL A 89 6.50 2.88 -17.95
C VAL A 89 5.00 2.90 -17.65
N LEU A 90 4.16 2.39 -18.56
CA LEU A 90 2.71 2.33 -18.35
C LEU A 90 2.36 1.47 -17.12
N TRP A 91 3.09 0.37 -16.92
CA TRP A 91 2.94 -0.48 -15.75
C TRP A 91 3.28 0.25 -14.45
N MET A 92 4.39 1.01 -14.41
CA MET A 92 4.77 1.81 -13.24
C MET A 92 3.78 2.94 -12.94
N ILE A 93 3.24 3.59 -13.97
CA ILE A 93 2.18 4.59 -13.81
C ILE A 93 0.92 3.94 -13.23
N GLY A 94 0.55 2.77 -13.75
CA GLY A 94 -0.55 1.99 -13.21
C GLY A 94 -0.34 1.59 -11.74
N LEU A 95 0.91 1.28 -11.34
CA LEU A 95 1.27 1.00 -9.94
C LEU A 95 1.05 2.21 -9.06
N LEU A 96 1.57 3.36 -9.47
CA LEU A 96 1.38 4.60 -8.75
C LEU A 96 -0.11 4.96 -8.62
N ALA A 97 -0.87 4.79 -9.70
CA ALA A 97 -2.33 4.99 -9.69
C ALA A 97 -3.02 4.04 -8.71
N ALA A 98 -2.68 2.75 -8.72
CA ALA A 98 -3.24 1.76 -7.81
C ALA A 98 -2.98 2.11 -6.34
N LEU A 99 -1.79 2.61 -6.00
CA LEU A 99 -1.45 3.05 -4.64
C LEU A 99 -2.21 4.33 -4.24
N ARG A 100 -2.41 5.27 -5.17
CA ARG A 100 -3.11 6.55 -4.95
C ARG A 100 -4.62 6.39 -4.75
N ILE A 101 -5.27 5.54 -5.54
CA ILE A 101 -6.76 5.47 -5.55
C ILE A 101 -7.35 4.60 -4.44
N HIS A 102 -6.51 3.89 -3.67
CA HIS A 102 -6.93 3.05 -2.56
C HIS A 102 -6.34 3.58 -1.25
N PRO A 103 -6.76 4.76 -0.75
CA PRO A 103 -6.26 5.30 0.53
C PRO A 103 -6.78 4.46 1.71
N HIS A 104 -6.16 4.66 2.88
CA HIS A 104 -6.76 4.21 4.14
C HIS A 104 -8.03 5.01 4.39
N VAL A 105 -9.03 4.38 4.97
CA VAL A 105 -10.33 5.00 5.25
C VAL A 105 -10.64 4.85 6.73
N VAL A 106 -11.03 5.96 7.34
CA VAL A 106 -11.57 6.03 8.70
C VAL A 106 -13.04 6.40 8.56
N ASP A 107 -13.93 5.49 8.93
CA ASP A 107 -15.38 5.71 8.91
C ASP A 107 -16.02 5.24 10.24
N ASP A 108 -17.34 5.38 10.37
CA ASP A 108 -18.06 4.99 11.59
C ASP A 108 -18.01 3.47 11.85
N ALA A 109 -17.79 2.65 10.82
CA ALA A 109 -17.73 1.20 10.96
C ALA A 109 -16.34 0.74 11.43
N GLY A 110 -15.27 1.43 11.05
CA GLY A 110 -13.92 1.08 11.49
C GLY A 110 -12.78 1.80 10.76
N LEU A 111 -11.58 1.28 11.01
CA LEU A 111 -10.37 1.64 10.29
C LEU A 111 -10.12 0.61 9.17
N ARG A 112 -10.19 1.06 7.93
CA ARG A 112 -9.88 0.25 6.75
C ARG A 112 -8.48 0.59 6.24
N VAL A 113 -7.57 -0.35 6.45
CA VAL A 113 -6.16 -0.25 6.03
C VAL A 113 -6.00 -0.91 4.66
N ARG A 114 -5.50 -0.15 3.69
CA ARG A 114 -5.33 -0.59 2.31
C ARG A 114 -3.90 -0.44 1.83
N ASN A 115 -3.46 -1.34 0.95
CA ASN A 115 -2.19 -1.19 0.24
C ASN A 115 -2.35 -1.71 -1.20
N GLY A 116 -2.50 -0.76 -2.12
CA GLY A 116 -2.85 -1.00 -3.51
C GLY A 116 -4.12 -1.84 -3.66
N THR A 117 -4.11 -2.75 -4.62
CA THR A 117 -5.18 -3.72 -4.88
C THR A 117 -5.06 -5.00 -4.05
N SER A 118 -3.96 -5.17 -3.33
CA SER A 118 -3.58 -6.46 -2.74
C SER A 118 -4.01 -6.60 -1.29
N VAL A 119 -3.93 -5.51 -0.50
CA VAL A 119 -4.25 -5.53 0.93
C VAL A 119 -5.47 -4.67 1.18
N ASP A 120 -6.46 -5.25 1.85
CA ASP A 120 -7.66 -4.56 2.32
C ASP A 120 -8.10 -5.20 3.64
N VAL A 121 -7.75 -4.54 4.75
CA VAL A 121 -7.99 -5.00 6.12
C VAL A 121 -8.95 -4.03 6.78
N THR A 122 -10.08 -4.53 7.28
CA THR A 122 -11.04 -3.71 8.04
C THR A 122 -10.97 -4.08 9.51
N ILE A 123 -10.70 -3.09 10.37
CA ILE A 123 -10.59 -3.23 11.82
C ILE A 123 -11.78 -2.49 12.44
N PRO A 124 -12.76 -3.18 13.03
CA PRO A 124 -13.89 -2.52 13.67
C PRO A 124 -13.43 -1.80 14.95
N TRP A 125 -14.04 -0.65 15.26
CA TRP A 125 -13.67 0.14 16.46
C TRP A 125 -13.82 -0.64 17.76
N SER A 126 -14.78 -1.58 17.84
CA SER A 126 -14.95 -2.47 18.98
C SER A 126 -13.73 -3.34 19.27
N ALA A 127 -12.93 -3.67 18.25
CA ALA A 127 -11.70 -4.45 18.40
C ALA A 127 -10.49 -3.58 18.75
N VAL A 128 -10.57 -2.26 18.62
CA VAL A 128 -9.43 -1.35 18.84
C VAL A 128 -9.38 -0.95 20.32
N ALA A 129 -8.24 -1.21 20.95
CA ALA A 129 -7.92 -0.76 22.31
C ALA A 129 -7.21 0.60 22.29
N ARG A 130 -6.27 0.80 21.34
CA ARG A 130 -5.46 2.03 21.32
C ARG A 130 -4.90 2.31 19.95
N VAL A 131 -4.85 3.60 19.60
CA VAL A 131 -4.13 4.10 18.42
C VAL A 131 -3.03 5.07 18.84
N ALA A 132 -1.79 4.80 18.45
CA ALA A 132 -0.62 5.61 18.79
C ALA A 132 0.22 5.93 17.55
N VAL A 133 0.72 7.16 17.47
CA VAL A 133 1.70 7.55 16.44
C VAL A 133 3.08 7.09 16.92
N ARG A 134 3.69 6.17 16.20
CA ARG A 134 5.04 5.67 16.45
C ARG A 134 5.69 5.28 15.12
N ARG A 135 6.75 6.02 14.76
CA ARG A 135 7.52 5.75 13.56
C ARG A 135 8.53 4.65 13.80
N ARG A 136 8.58 3.65 12.92
CA ARG A 136 9.54 2.55 12.96
C ARG A 136 10.04 2.23 11.56
N SER A 137 11.32 1.92 11.46
CA SER A 137 11.90 1.26 10.29
C SER A 137 11.67 -0.24 10.37
N LEU A 138 11.51 -0.87 9.21
CA LEU A 138 11.34 -2.29 9.06
C LEU A 138 12.56 -2.89 8.34
N PRO A 139 12.92 -4.14 8.62
CA PRO A 139 14.08 -4.80 8.00
C PRO A 139 13.84 -5.13 6.52
N SER A 140 12.59 -5.09 6.04
CA SER A 140 12.24 -5.40 4.66
C SER A 140 11.13 -4.48 4.14
N SER A 141 11.17 -4.22 2.83
CA SER A 141 10.19 -3.40 2.10
C SER A 141 8.89 -4.13 1.75
N ARG A 142 8.64 -5.32 2.33
CA ARG A 142 7.40 -6.07 2.07
C ARG A 142 6.21 -5.29 2.64
N ALA A 143 5.14 -5.21 1.86
CA ALA A 143 3.90 -4.55 2.26
C ALA A 143 3.21 -5.20 3.47
N VAL A 144 3.41 -6.51 3.67
CA VAL A 144 2.84 -7.29 4.77
C VAL A 144 3.92 -8.21 5.31
N GLN A 145 4.19 -8.09 6.60
CA GLN A 145 5.12 -8.97 7.32
C GLN A 145 4.81 -8.96 8.81
N TYR A 146 5.11 -10.06 9.49
CA TYR A 146 5.11 -10.06 10.95
C TYR A 146 6.37 -9.36 11.48
N ASP A 147 6.29 -8.88 12.71
CA ASP A 147 7.47 -8.39 13.42
C ASP A 147 8.47 -9.54 13.65
N ALA A 148 9.76 -9.21 13.67
CA ALA A 148 10.81 -10.22 13.81
C ALA A 148 10.86 -10.75 15.24
N ASP A 149 10.55 -9.90 16.21
CA ASP A 149 10.65 -10.21 17.64
C ASP A 149 9.32 -10.69 18.21
N ASP A 150 8.19 -10.34 17.57
CA ASP A 150 6.85 -10.74 18.01
C ASP A 150 5.91 -11.10 16.83
N PRO A 151 5.59 -12.40 16.64
CA PRO A 151 4.69 -12.83 15.58
C PRO A 151 3.24 -12.36 15.78
N ALA A 152 2.84 -11.92 16.98
CA ALA A 152 1.52 -11.34 17.23
C ALA A 152 1.41 -9.87 16.75
N VAL A 153 2.46 -9.30 16.17
CA VAL A 153 2.47 -7.96 15.59
C VAL A 153 2.52 -8.05 14.07
N LEU A 154 1.52 -7.45 13.41
CA LEU A 154 1.46 -7.37 11.96
C LEU A 154 1.91 -5.99 11.47
N ASN A 155 2.96 -5.96 10.65
CA ASN A 155 3.46 -4.76 10.00
C ASN A 155 2.90 -4.65 8.58
N LEU A 156 2.10 -3.61 8.35
CA LEU A 156 1.60 -3.14 7.06
C LEU A 156 2.44 -1.94 6.61
N GLY A 157 3.66 -2.25 6.18
CA GLY A 157 4.68 -1.25 5.88
C GLY A 157 4.61 -0.68 4.47
N VAL A 158 5.10 0.55 4.31
CA VAL A 158 5.38 1.17 3.00
C VAL A 158 6.78 1.76 3.06
N GLY A 159 7.60 1.53 2.03
CA GLY A 159 8.98 2.03 2.00
C GLY A 159 9.84 1.56 3.18
N SER A 160 9.62 0.32 3.66
CA SER A 160 10.27 -0.22 4.87
C SER A 160 9.97 0.56 6.15
N GLN A 161 8.79 1.15 6.28
CA GLN A 161 8.42 1.94 7.46
C GLN A 161 6.96 1.73 7.89
N THR A 162 6.70 1.96 9.17
CA THR A 162 5.36 2.16 9.76
C THR A 162 5.35 3.43 10.61
N ALA A 163 4.17 4.00 10.84
CA ALA A 163 4.02 5.28 11.54
C ALA A 163 2.88 5.32 12.57
N VAL A 164 1.95 4.37 12.51
CA VAL A 164 0.81 4.25 13.42
C VAL A 164 0.71 2.83 13.94
N ASP A 165 0.55 2.70 15.25
CA ASP A 165 0.28 1.45 15.94
C ASP A 165 -1.20 1.40 16.32
N VAL A 166 -1.85 0.30 15.96
CA VAL A 166 -3.22 -0.03 16.34
C VAL A 166 -3.16 -1.27 17.22
N VAL A 167 -3.33 -1.07 18.52
CA VAL A 167 -3.40 -2.17 19.50
C VAL A 167 -4.84 -2.65 19.58
N LEU A 168 -5.01 -3.96 19.52
CA LEU A 168 -6.31 -4.62 19.56
C LEU A 168 -6.65 -5.05 20.98
N ARG A 169 -7.94 -5.08 21.32
CA ARG A 169 -8.45 -5.54 22.63
C ARG A 169 -8.24 -7.05 22.80
N GLU A 170 -8.51 -7.78 21.73
CA GLU A 170 -8.38 -9.23 21.64
C GLU A 170 -7.63 -9.59 20.35
N PRO A 171 -6.90 -10.72 20.31
CA PRO A 171 -6.23 -11.16 19.09
C PRO A 171 -7.22 -11.34 17.93
N LEU A 172 -6.93 -10.70 16.79
CA LEU A 172 -7.80 -10.72 15.61
C LEU A 172 -7.04 -11.28 14.40
N SER A 173 -7.66 -12.21 13.68
CA SER A 173 -7.16 -12.66 12.37
C SER A 173 -7.71 -11.76 11.26
N VAL A 174 -6.82 -11.19 10.45
CA VAL A 174 -7.18 -10.32 9.32
C VAL A 174 -6.98 -11.02 7.99
N ARG A 175 -7.77 -10.67 6.96
CA ARG A 175 -7.61 -11.26 5.63
C ARG A 175 -6.42 -10.66 4.91
N LEU A 176 -5.48 -11.50 4.46
CA LEU A 176 -4.30 -11.10 3.70
C LEU A 176 -4.26 -11.79 2.33
N PRO A 177 -3.49 -11.29 1.35
CA PRO A 177 -3.40 -11.90 0.01
C PRO A 177 -3.00 -13.39 -0.02
N LYS A 178 -2.31 -13.85 1.03
CA LYS A 178 -1.81 -15.22 1.16
C LYS A 178 -2.70 -16.14 2.02
N GLY A 179 -3.81 -15.63 2.56
CA GLY A 179 -4.67 -16.32 3.52
C GLY A 179 -4.98 -15.42 4.73
N PRO A 180 -5.81 -15.87 5.69
CA PRO A 180 -5.97 -15.17 6.94
C PRO A 180 -4.63 -15.08 7.68
N SER A 181 -4.41 -13.98 8.41
CA SER A 181 -3.29 -13.86 9.34
C SER A 181 -3.49 -14.80 10.54
N GLU A 182 -2.39 -15.12 11.20
CA GLU A 182 -2.46 -15.59 12.59
C GLU A 182 -3.10 -14.50 13.46
N PRO A 183 -3.72 -14.84 14.60
CA PRO A 183 -4.30 -13.86 15.49
C PRO A 183 -3.25 -12.87 15.96
N VAL A 184 -3.45 -11.59 15.64
CA VAL A 184 -2.50 -10.51 15.98
C VAL A 184 -3.10 -9.60 17.04
N ARG A 185 -2.25 -9.10 17.93
CA ARG A 185 -2.61 -8.17 19.02
C ARG A 185 -2.33 -6.71 18.65
N GLU A 186 -1.49 -6.49 17.64
CA GLU A 186 -1.09 -5.16 17.19
C GLU A 186 -0.96 -5.15 15.66
N ILE A 187 -1.50 -4.12 15.04
CA ILE A 187 -1.35 -3.85 13.61
C ILE A 187 -0.65 -2.50 13.47
N ARG A 188 0.54 -2.50 12.86
CA ARG A 188 1.31 -1.30 12.58
C ARG A 188 1.17 -0.95 11.12
N LEU A 189 0.88 0.31 10.80
CA LEU A 189 0.64 0.76 9.43
C LEU A 189 1.39 2.06 9.14
N TYR A 190 1.66 2.29 7.85
CA TYR A 190 2.18 3.57 7.37
C TYR A 190 1.04 4.46 6.88
N ALA A 191 1.14 5.76 7.18
CA ALA A 191 0.29 6.81 6.66
C ALA A 191 1.14 8.08 6.49
N ASP A 192 0.83 8.88 5.45
CA ASP A 192 1.56 10.12 5.13
C ASP A 192 1.32 11.18 6.22
N ASP A 193 0.10 11.24 6.77
CA ASP A 193 -0.25 12.00 7.96
C ASP A 193 -0.69 11.07 9.10
N PRO A 194 0.27 10.50 9.86
CA PRO A 194 -0.05 9.56 10.93
C PRO A 194 -0.75 10.25 12.11
N THR A 195 -0.53 11.55 12.29
CA THR A 195 -1.13 12.32 13.39
C THR A 195 -2.61 12.55 13.12
N ALA A 196 -2.97 13.06 11.94
CA ALA A 196 -4.37 13.28 11.59
C ALA A 196 -5.16 11.96 11.54
N LEU A 197 -4.56 10.86 11.07
CA LEU A 197 -5.17 9.54 11.10
C LEU A 197 -5.44 9.09 12.54
N ALA A 198 -4.42 9.15 13.40
CA ALA A 198 -4.55 8.72 14.79
C ALA A 198 -5.54 9.58 15.59
N GLU A 199 -5.58 10.89 15.35
CA GLU A 199 -6.53 11.80 15.98
C GLU A 199 -7.97 11.48 15.57
N HIS A 200 -8.23 11.31 14.28
CA HIS A 200 -9.57 10.92 13.80
C HIS A 200 -9.99 9.57 14.36
N ALA A 201 -9.10 8.56 14.29
CA ALA A 201 -9.37 7.24 14.84
C ALA A 201 -9.69 7.26 16.34
N ARG A 202 -9.00 8.10 17.13
CA ARG A 202 -9.26 8.24 18.57
C ARG A 202 -10.63 8.82 18.90
N ARG A 203 -11.25 9.59 18.01
CA ARG A 203 -12.62 10.12 18.23
C ARG A 203 -13.67 9.02 18.28
N HIS A 204 -13.40 7.88 17.64
CA HIS A 204 -14.27 6.70 17.66
C HIS A 204 -14.01 5.78 18.85
N LEU A 205 -12.97 6.03 19.65
CA LEU A 205 -12.66 5.25 20.84
C LEU A 205 -13.32 5.86 22.09
N PRO A 206 -13.90 5.03 22.98
CA PRO A 206 -14.51 5.53 24.20
C PRO A 206 -13.50 6.28 25.08
N ALA A 207 -13.95 7.37 25.71
CA ALA A 207 -13.11 8.32 26.47
C ALA A 207 -12.30 7.68 27.62
N ALA A 208 -12.73 6.52 28.14
CA ALA A 208 -12.08 5.81 29.25
C ALA A 208 -10.63 5.38 28.96
N GLU A 209 -10.27 5.13 27.69
CA GLU A 209 -8.88 4.76 27.30
C GLU A 209 -7.98 5.97 27.01
N GLN A 210 -8.57 7.16 26.89
CA GLN A 210 -7.84 8.42 26.70
C GLN A 210 -7.29 8.93 28.05
N ALA A 211 -7.96 8.61 29.16
CA ALA A 211 -7.62 9.04 30.52
C ALA A 211 -6.44 8.27 31.16
N ALA A 212 -6.09 7.07 30.69
CA ALA A 212 -4.92 6.31 31.15
C ALA A 212 -3.55 6.96 30.79
N ARG A 213 -3.56 8.23 30.38
CA ARG A 213 -2.40 9.04 29.94
C ARG A 213 -2.15 10.28 30.80
N ARG A 214 -2.67 10.37 32.03
CA ARG A 214 -2.09 11.33 32.99
C ARG A 214 -1.00 10.62 33.78
N PRO A 215 0.30 10.83 33.49
CA PRO A 215 1.31 10.54 34.50
C PRO A 215 1.04 11.50 35.66
N GLU A 216 0.83 10.94 36.85
CA GLU A 216 0.91 11.72 38.09
C GLU A 216 2.30 12.37 38.12
N ARG A 217 2.30 13.67 38.45
CA ARG A 217 3.47 14.53 38.46
C ARG A 217 4.47 14.11 39.52
#